data_AF-A0A841MT49-F1
#
_entry.id   AF-A0A841MT49-F1
#
_cell.length_a   1.000
_cell.length_b   1.000
_cell.length_c   1.000
_cell.angle_alpha   90.00
_cell.angle_beta   90.00
_cell.angle_gamma   90.00
#
_symmetry.space_group_name_H-M   'P 1'
#
loop_
_entity.id
_entity.type
_entity.pdbx_description
1 polymer ?
#
loop_
_entity_poly.entity_id
_entity_poly.type
_entity_poly.pdbx_seq_one_letter_code
_entity_poly.pdbx_strand_id
1 'polypeptide(L)' 'MEVIFLLIAISLVMAVTFLYLFFKAMRDGQFDDDYTPSVRILFESQKKKVKKDQPTKPKSYE' A
#
# COMPACT_ATOMS: atom_id res chain seq x y z
N MET A 1 36.13 6.43 32.14
CA MET A 1 34.79 7.03 32.29
C MET A 1 34.39 7.84 31.05
N GLU A 2 35.34 8.49 30.37
CA GLU A 2 35.05 9.24 29.13
C GLU A 2 34.50 8.40 27.96
N VAL A 3 34.99 7.17 27.79
CA VAL A 3 34.53 6.26 26.72
C VAL A 3 33.03 6.00 26.77
N ILE A 4 32.43 5.99 27.97
CA ILE A 4 30.99 5.76 28.14
C ILE A 4 30.18 6.89 27.49
N PHE A 5 30.62 8.14 27.61
CA PHE A 5 29.94 9.28 26.98
C PHE A 5 30.02 9.21 25.45
N LEU A 6 31.16 8.78 24.89
CA LEU A 6 31.31 8.54 23.45
C LEU A 6 30.36 7.45 22.94
N LEU A 7 30.27 6.33 23.67
CA LEU A 7 29.38 5.22 23.31
C LEU A 7 27.90 5.62 23.38
N ILE A 8 27.52 6.42 24.38
CA ILE A 8 26.16 6.96 24.48
C ILE A 8 25.83 7.83 23.26
N ALA A 9 26.75 8.72 22.87
CA ALA A 9 26.54 9.59 21.70
C ALA A 9 26.37 8.78 20.41
N ILE A 10 27.24 7.79 20.17
CA ILE A 10 27.15 6.92 18.99
C ILE A 10 25.83 6.14 18.99
N SER A 11 25.42 5.58 20.14
CA SER A 11 24.16 4.85 20.28
C SER A 11 22.94 5.73 19.96
N LEU A 12 22.93 6.97 20.47
CA LEU A 12 21.88 7.95 20.20
C LEU A 12 21.77 8.30 18.71
N VAL A 13 22.92 8.55 18.06
CA VAL A 13 22.96 8.82 16.61
C VAL A 13 22.44 7.63 15.82
N MET A 14 22.83 6.41 16.18
CA MET A 14 22.31 5.21 15.52
C MET A 14 20.80 5.07 15.71
N ALA A 15 20.29 5.24 16.93
CA ALA A 15 18.87 5.15 17.23
C ALA A 15 18.04 6.16 16.42
N VAL A 16 18.48 7.43 16.36
CA VAL A 16 17.81 8.48 15.57
C VAL A 16 17.86 8.16 14.07
N THR A 17 18.99 7.63 13.58
CA THR A 17 19.13 7.27 12.16
C THR A 17 18.17 6.14 11.78
N PHE A 18 18.08 5.08 12.60
CA PHE A 18 17.12 4.00 12.37
C PHE A 18 15.68 4.49 12.44
N LEU A 19 15.36 5.36 13.40
CA LEU A 19 14.02 5.93 13.52
C LEU A 19 13.65 6.79 12.31
N TYR A 20 14.59 7.61 11.80
CA TYR A 20 14.39 8.40 10.60
C TYR A 20 14.14 7.51 9.36
N LEU A 21 14.96 6.47 9.20
CA LEU A 21 14.79 5.50 8.10
C LEU A 21 13.46 4.75 8.21
N PHE A 22 13.03 4.40 9.42
CA PHE A 22 11.73 3.76 9.66
C PHE A 22 10.59 4.63 9.15
N PHE A 23 10.53 5.92 9.53
CA PHE A 23 9.49 6.82 9.04
C PHE A 23 9.58 7.06 7.53
N LYS A 24 10.79 7.15 6.98
CA LYS A 24 10.98 7.26 5.53
C LYS A 24 10.41 6.04 4.79
N ALA A 25 10.68 4.83 5.28
CA ALA A 25 10.19 3.59 4.68
C ALA A 25 8.66 3.47 4.80
N MET A 26 8.08 3.83 5.95
CA MET A 26 6.63 3.83 6.15
C MET A 26 5.89 4.82 5.23
N ARG A 27 6.56 5.89 4.77
CA ARG A 27 5.97 6.83 3.82
C ARG A 27 6.01 6.32 2.37
N ASP A 28 6.77 5.28 2.08
CA ASP A 28 7.09 4.85 0.73
C ASP A 28 5.96 3.98 0.15
N GLY A 29 4.77 4.55 -0.05
CA GLY A 29 3.66 4.07 -0.90
C GLY A 29 3.18 2.62 -0.73
N GLN A 30 3.73 1.86 0.23
CA GLN A 30 3.57 0.42 0.33
C GLN A 30 2.13 0.02 0.71
N PHE A 31 1.35 0.98 1.20
CA PHE A 31 -0.06 0.85 1.58
C PHE A 31 -1.03 1.24 0.45
N ASP A 32 -0.54 1.50 -0.77
CA ASP A 32 -1.42 1.88 -1.89
C ASP A 32 -2.26 0.69 -2.41
N ASP A 33 -1.96 -0.55 -2.00
CA ASP A 33 -2.68 -1.76 -2.39
C ASP A 33 -3.63 -2.30 -1.30
N ASP A 34 -4.20 -1.39 -0.50
CA ASP A 34 -5.18 -1.71 0.55
C ASP A 34 -6.53 -2.21 -0.01
N TYR A 35 -6.77 -2.07 -1.32
CA TYR A 35 -7.98 -2.56 -2.00
C TYR A 35 -7.76 -3.96 -2.61
N THR A 36 -7.97 -4.97 -1.79
CA THR A 36 -7.76 -6.38 -2.14
C THR A 36 -8.61 -6.79 -3.37
N PRO A 37 -8.07 -7.61 -4.29
CA PRO A 37 -8.80 -8.09 -5.47
C PRO A 37 -10.15 -8.73 -5.16
N SER A 38 -10.25 -9.42 -4.02
CA SER A 38 -11.49 -10.04 -3.52
C SER A 38 -12.61 -9.02 -3.32
N VAL A 39 -12.31 -7.86 -2.73
CA VAL A 39 -13.28 -6.78 -2.49
C VAL A 39 -13.70 -6.14 -3.81
N ARG A 40 -12.74 -5.88 -4.72
CA ARG A 40 -13.02 -5.34 -6.05
C ARG A 40 -13.99 -6.21 -6.84
N ILE A 41 -13.74 -7.52 -6.86
CA ILE A 41 -14.55 -8.49 -7.62
C ILE A 41 -15.98 -8.59 -7.07
N LEU A 42 -16.19 -8.52 -5.75
CA LEU A 42 -17.53 -8.56 -5.14
C LEU A 42 -18.41 -7.39 -5.59
N PHE A 43 -17.86 -6.17 -5.65
CA PHE A 43 -18.61 -4.98 -6.05
C PHE A 43 -18.72 -4.80 -7.57
N GLU A 44 -17.72 -5.22 -8.34
CA GLU A 44 -17.80 -5.27 -9.81
C GLU A 44 -18.82 -6.31 -10.31
N SER A 45 -18.94 -7.44 -9.61
CA SER A 45 -19.92 -8.49 -9.94
C SER A 45 -21.36 -7.99 -9.79
N GLN A 46 -21.64 -7.15 -8.79
CA GLN A 46 -22.95 -6.53 -8.59
C GLN A 46 -23.27 -5.51 -9.70
N LYS A 47 -22.33 -4.66 -10.08
CA LYS A 47 -22.53 -3.68 -11.18
C LYS A 47 -22.77 -4.37 -12.54
N LYS A 48 -22.16 -5.52 -12.80
CA LYS A 48 -22.41 -6.31 -14.03
C LYS A 48 -23.77 -6.98 -14.04
N LYS A 49 -24.34 -7.36 -12.89
CA LYS A 49 -25.70 -7.93 -12.85
C LYS A 49 -26.78 -6.89 -13.21
N VAL A 50 -26.63 -5.63 -12.77
CA VAL A 50 -27.57 -4.54 -13.11
C VAL A 50 -27.54 -4.16 -14.60
N LYS A 51 -26.39 -4.33 -15.29
CA LYS A 51 -26.29 -4.05 -16.74
C LYS A 51 -26.69 -5.23 -17.65
N LYS A 52 -26.86 -6.43 -17.12
CA LYS A 52 -27.15 -7.63 -17.94
C LYS A 52 -28.62 -7.78 -18.35
N ASP A 53 -29.51 -6.94 -17.82
CA ASP A 53 -30.92 -6.91 -18.24
C ASP A 53 -31.19 -5.94 -19.41
N GLN A 54 -30.15 -5.40 -20.05
CA GLN A 54 -30.29 -4.71 -21.35
C GLN A 54 -29.83 -5.61 -22.50
N PRO A 55 -30.70 -5.87 -23.50
CA PRO A 55 -30.36 -6.71 -24.64
C PRO A 55 -29.51 -5.90 -25.63
N THR A 56 -28.19 -5.93 -25.47
CA THR A 56 -27.29 -5.41 -26.51
C THR A 56 -26.98 -6.48 -27.55
N LYS A 57 -27.55 -6.24 -28.74
CA LYS A 57 -27.44 -6.94 -30.03
C LYS A 57 -26.05 -7.55 -30.33
N PRO A 58 -25.99 -8.66 -31.09
CA PRO A 58 -24.74 -9.32 -31.45
C PRO A 58 -23.90 -8.41 -32.35
N LYS A 59 -22.60 -8.27 -32.05
CA LYS A 59 -21.65 -7.56 -32.91
C LYS A 59 -21.44 -8.36 -34.19
N SER A 60 -21.84 -7.76 -35.31
CA SER A 60 -21.41 -8.14 -36.67
C SER A 60 -19.89 -7.98 -36.76
N TYR A 61 -19.24 -9.00 -37.33
CA TYR A 61 -17.82 -8.99 -37.68
C TYR A 61 -17.63 -8.18 -38.97
N GLU A 62 -16.72 -7.23 -38.95
CA GLU A 62 -15.98 -6.71 -40.11
C GLU A 62 -14.50 -6.77 -39.78
#